data_AF-A0A5C6J053-F1
#
_entry.id   AF-A0A5C6J053-F1
#
_cell.length_a   1.000
_cell.length_b   1.000
_cell.length_c   1.000
_cell.angle_alpha   90.00
_cell.angle_beta   90.00
_cell.angle_gamma   90.00
#
_symmetry.space_group_name_H-M   'P 1'
#
loop_
_entity.id
_entity.type
_entity.pdbx_description
1 polymer ?
#
loop_
_entity_poly.entity_id
_entity_poly.type
_entity_poly.pdbx_seq_one_letter_code
_entity_poly.pdbx_strand_id
1 'polypeptide(L)'
;MGPDSSGPADFSSSPRRKDESCCGLTSPADVPGPIPVPWAIFGLRARPGGPEDSLRARIVRVVGEETPALGFARGVWMEGLVDTDVPREVADHVVAVLSEALANTTRHAQADRAQVVLTAGGHEVTLTVTDNGVGIPSGGRRSGLRNMAERAEPLGGHLDVSRPDGGGATLRWRVPLPVT
;
A
#
# COMPACT_ATOMS: atom_id res chain seq x y z
N MET A 1 -76.54 -16.32 -7.34
CA MET A 1 -76.72 -17.71 -6.87
C MET A 1 -75.39 -18.17 -6.30
N GLY A 2 -75.20 -18.09 -4.97
CA GLY A 2 -74.24 -18.94 -4.25
C GLY A 2 -74.84 -20.35 -4.05
N PRO A 3 -74.26 -21.27 -3.24
CA PRO A 3 -73.35 -21.08 -2.08
C PRO A 3 -71.95 -21.74 -2.28
N ASP A 4 -70.84 -21.36 -1.62
CA ASP A 4 -70.46 -21.44 -0.17
C ASP A 4 -70.29 -22.90 0.32
N SER A 5 -69.29 -23.38 1.09
CA SER A 5 -68.21 -22.80 1.92
C SER A 5 -67.23 -23.92 2.39
N SER A 6 -66.11 -23.53 3.03
CA SER A 6 -65.26 -24.26 4.04
C SER A 6 -63.89 -24.74 3.53
N GLY A 7 -62.71 -24.39 4.08
CA GLY A 7 -62.28 -23.70 5.32
C GLY A 7 -60.75 -23.46 5.30
N PRO A 8 -60.15 -22.86 6.34
CA PRO A 8 -59.08 -21.86 6.20
C PRO A 8 -57.62 -22.33 6.46
N ALA A 9 -56.68 -21.50 5.99
CA ALA A 9 -55.23 -21.60 6.20
C ALA A 9 -54.80 -21.04 7.57
N ASP A 10 -53.95 -21.79 8.26
CA ASP A 10 -53.55 -21.52 9.65
C ASP A 10 -52.27 -20.69 9.77
N PHE A 11 -52.24 -19.88 10.83
CA PHE A 11 -51.29 -18.81 11.13
C PHE A 11 -50.09 -19.29 11.96
N SER A 12 -48.94 -18.65 11.71
CA SER A 12 -47.73 -18.61 12.53
C SER A 12 -47.99 -18.40 14.04
N SER A 13 -47.32 -19.16 14.94
CA SER A 13 -47.04 -18.76 16.34
C SER A 13 -46.06 -19.67 17.10
N SER A 14 -44.86 -19.17 17.40
CA SER A 14 -44.15 -19.32 18.70
C SER A 14 -42.77 -18.66 18.68
N PRO A 15 -42.24 -18.16 19.80
CA PRO A 15 -42.85 -17.25 20.76
C PRO A 15 -42.02 -15.94 20.89
N ARG A 16 -42.72 -14.81 21.04
CA ARG A 16 -42.12 -13.53 21.47
C ARG A 16 -42.08 -13.49 23.00
N ARG A 17 -40.88 -13.32 23.57
CA ARG A 17 -40.71 -12.76 24.93
C ARG A 17 -40.46 -11.26 24.80
N LYS A 18 -41.32 -10.49 25.47
CA LYS A 18 -41.33 -9.04 25.70
C LYS A 18 -41.37 -8.90 27.23
N ASP A 19 -40.30 -8.46 27.88
CA ASP A 19 -39.89 -7.08 28.20
C ASP A 19 -40.28 -6.71 29.65
N GLU A 20 -39.67 -5.63 30.15
CA GLU A 20 -39.68 -5.04 31.50
C GLU A 20 -38.52 -5.43 32.44
N SER A 21 -37.46 -4.61 32.56
CA SER A 21 -37.31 -3.31 33.27
C SER A 21 -36.63 -3.57 34.63
N CYS A 22 -35.49 -2.97 34.99
CA CYS A 22 -35.33 -1.53 35.17
C CYS A 22 -33.82 -1.16 35.16
N CYS A 23 -33.47 -0.14 34.38
CA CYS A 23 -32.17 0.53 34.42
C CYS A 23 -32.03 1.31 35.73
N GLY A 24 -31.03 0.94 36.54
CA GLY A 24 -30.43 1.80 37.53
C GLY A 24 -29.21 2.51 36.93
N LEU A 25 -29.30 3.84 36.84
CA LEU A 25 -28.27 4.81 37.19
C LEU A 25 -26.88 4.70 36.49
N THR A 26 -26.66 5.66 35.58
CA THR A 26 -25.49 6.55 35.49
C THR A 26 -24.08 5.95 35.47
N SER A 27 -23.36 6.06 34.34
CA SER A 27 -21.92 6.36 34.39
C SER A 27 -21.40 6.97 33.06
N PRO A 28 -20.57 8.02 33.13
CA PRO A 28 -20.04 8.75 31.98
C PRO A 28 -18.71 8.13 31.51
N ALA A 29 -18.57 7.85 30.22
CA ALA A 29 -17.27 7.82 29.53
C ALA A 29 -17.48 7.49 28.05
N ASP A 30 -17.64 8.55 27.27
CA ASP A 30 -17.25 8.58 25.88
C ASP A 30 -15.71 8.45 25.84
N VAL A 31 -15.19 7.25 25.57
CA VAL A 31 -13.80 7.05 25.16
C VAL A 31 -13.81 6.07 23.99
N PRO A 32 -13.65 6.53 22.73
CA PRO A 32 -13.40 5.61 21.64
C PRO A 32 -12.07 4.91 21.88
N GLY A 33 -12.12 3.57 22.00
CA GLY A 33 -10.94 2.71 22.06
C GLY A 33 -10.05 2.84 20.82
N PRO A 34 -8.80 2.36 20.87
CA PRO A 34 -7.85 2.49 19.77
C PRO A 34 -8.41 1.83 18.50
N ILE A 35 -8.51 2.63 17.46
CA ILE A 35 -8.85 2.22 16.09
C ILE A 35 -7.84 1.16 15.63
N PRO A 36 -8.28 -0.04 15.18
CA PRO A 36 -7.36 -1.03 14.64
C PRO A 36 -6.80 -0.54 13.30
N VAL A 37 -5.48 -0.43 13.21
CA VAL A 37 -4.75 -0.18 11.97
C VAL A 37 -4.36 -1.52 11.32
N PRO A 38 -4.87 -1.89 10.14
CA PRO A 38 -4.32 -2.99 9.37
C PRO A 38 -3.26 -2.42 8.41
N TRP A 39 -2.13 -1.98 8.95
CA TRP A 39 -0.87 -2.03 8.20
C TRP A 39 0.00 -3.03 8.97
N ALA A 40 -0.21 -4.31 8.66
CA ALA A 40 0.58 -5.36 9.28
C ALA A 40 2.05 -5.12 8.93
N ILE A 41 2.80 -4.74 9.96
CA ILE A 41 4.25 -4.84 10.05
C ILE A 41 4.62 -6.25 9.62
N PHE A 42 5.07 -6.43 8.39
CA PHE A 42 5.61 -7.71 7.94
C PHE A 42 7.06 -7.83 8.43
N GLY A 43 7.19 -8.10 9.73
CA GLY A 43 8.44 -8.45 10.36
C GLY A 43 8.81 -9.90 10.07
N LEU A 44 9.20 -10.21 8.83
CA LEU A 44 9.99 -11.41 8.58
C LEU A 44 11.40 -11.14 9.08
N ARG A 45 11.75 -11.78 10.19
CA ARG A 45 13.07 -11.73 10.80
C ARG A 45 14.04 -12.54 9.94
N ALA A 46 14.49 -11.97 8.82
CA ALA A 46 15.68 -12.42 8.14
C ALA A 46 16.89 -12.21 9.07
N ARG A 47 17.85 -13.12 9.03
CA ARG A 47 19.10 -12.94 9.78
C ARG A 47 19.82 -11.73 9.15
N PRO A 48 20.14 -10.68 9.92
CA PRO A 48 20.82 -9.52 9.37
C PRO A 48 22.14 -9.96 8.73
N GLY A 49 22.29 -9.69 7.43
CA GLY A 49 23.50 -10.00 6.66
C GLY A 49 23.47 -11.28 5.81
N GLY A 50 22.32 -11.96 5.70
CA GLY A 50 22.14 -13.04 4.72
C GLY A 50 21.71 -12.52 3.33
N PRO A 51 21.92 -13.29 2.24
CA PRO A 51 21.46 -12.92 0.90
C PRO A 51 19.93 -12.69 0.79
N GLU A 52 19.15 -13.34 1.66
CA GLU A 52 17.70 -13.14 1.83
C GLU A 52 17.33 -11.75 2.37
N ASP A 53 18.27 -11.06 3.02
CA ASP A 53 18.09 -9.73 3.62
C ASP A 53 18.71 -8.61 2.75
N SER A 54 19.23 -8.97 1.59
CA SER A 54 19.78 -8.03 0.59
C SER A 54 18.71 -7.07 0.07
N LEU A 55 19.11 -5.86 -0.34
CA LEU A 55 18.18 -4.89 -0.91
C LEU A 55 17.52 -5.46 -2.17
N ARG A 56 18.29 -6.17 -3.00
CA ARG A 56 17.76 -6.88 -4.17
C ARG A 56 16.64 -7.85 -3.82
N ALA A 57 16.88 -8.75 -2.86
CA ALA A 57 15.88 -9.75 -2.46
C ALA A 57 14.61 -9.09 -1.91
N ARG A 58 14.77 -8.03 -1.11
CA ARG A 58 13.65 -7.26 -0.56
C ARG A 58 12.81 -6.58 -1.64
N ILE A 59 13.44 -6.01 -2.68
CA ILE A 59 12.74 -5.39 -3.81
C ILE A 59 11.96 -6.43 -4.62
N VAL A 60 12.61 -7.53 -4.98
CA VAL A 60 11.97 -8.62 -5.74
C VAL A 60 10.76 -9.14 -4.98
N ARG A 61 10.87 -9.30 -3.66
CA ARG A 61 9.77 -9.73 -2.81
C ARG A 61 8.61 -8.74 -2.82
N VAL A 62 8.86 -7.44 -2.60
CA VAL A 62 7.80 -6.41 -2.61
C VAL A 62 7.08 -6.38 -3.97
N VAL A 63 7.83 -6.45 -5.07
CA VAL A 63 7.23 -6.47 -6.41
C VAL A 63 6.40 -7.75 -6.61
N GLY A 64 6.89 -8.89 -6.14
CA GLY A 64 6.21 -10.19 -6.21
C GLY A 64 4.93 -10.25 -5.39
N GLU A 65 4.93 -9.75 -4.15
CA GLU A 65 3.78 -9.71 -3.24
C GLU A 65 2.62 -8.88 -3.82
N GLU A 66 2.96 -7.80 -4.51
CA GLU A 66 1.98 -6.91 -5.12
C GLU A 66 1.45 -7.45 -6.47
N THR A 67 2.08 -8.46 -7.07
CA THR A 67 1.81 -8.94 -8.45
C THR A 67 0.43 -9.59 -8.62
N PRO A 68 -0.08 -10.41 -7.69
CA PRO A 68 -1.40 -11.02 -7.81
C PRO A 68 -2.54 -10.00 -7.90
N ALA A 69 -2.36 -8.81 -7.30
CA ALA A 69 -3.37 -7.75 -7.31
C ALA A 69 -3.50 -7.03 -8.67
N LEU A 70 -2.50 -7.17 -9.55
CA LEU A 70 -2.42 -6.43 -10.81
C LEU A 70 -2.57 -7.29 -12.07
N GLY A 71 -2.29 -8.59 -12.03
CA GLY A 71 -2.59 -9.49 -13.16
C GLY A 71 -1.76 -9.24 -14.43
N PHE A 72 -0.69 -8.45 -14.38
CA PHE A 72 0.19 -8.13 -15.51
C PHE A 72 1.68 -8.12 -15.16
N ALA A 73 2.53 -8.10 -16.20
CA ALA A 73 3.97 -8.14 -16.08
C ALA A 73 4.54 -6.87 -15.43
N ARG A 74 5.03 -7.01 -14.20
CA ARG A 74 5.94 -6.04 -13.58
C ARG A 74 7.37 -6.44 -13.88
N GLY A 75 8.13 -5.53 -14.47
CA GLY A 75 9.57 -5.74 -14.61
C GLY A 75 10.33 -5.00 -13.51
N VAL A 76 11.46 -5.58 -13.11
CA VAL A 76 12.40 -4.99 -12.16
C VAL A 76 13.77 -4.96 -12.81
N TRP A 77 14.36 -3.77 -12.88
CA TRP A 77 15.73 -3.56 -13.35
C TRP A 77 16.52 -2.96 -12.21
N MET A 78 17.72 -3.50 -11.99
CA MET A 78 18.62 -3.04 -10.94
C MET A 78 20.01 -2.85 -11.53
N GLU A 79 20.55 -1.65 -11.38
CA GLU A 79 21.84 -1.25 -11.92
C GLU A 79 22.79 -0.82 -10.80
N GLY A 80 24.06 -1.19 -10.93
CA GLY A 80 25.12 -0.88 -9.95
C GLY A 80 25.15 -1.83 -8.74
N LEU A 81 25.95 -1.46 -7.74
CA LEU A 81 26.20 -2.28 -6.54
C LEU A 81 25.17 -2.00 -5.45
N VAL A 82 23.88 -2.20 -5.75
CA VAL A 82 22.77 -1.86 -4.85
C VAL A 82 22.83 -2.53 -3.46
N ASP A 83 23.49 -3.68 -3.32
CA ASP A 83 23.64 -4.35 -2.01
C ASP A 83 24.89 -3.90 -1.23
N THR A 84 25.82 -3.20 -1.88
CA THR A 84 27.10 -2.76 -1.29
C THR A 84 27.11 -1.24 -1.06
N ASP A 85 26.67 -0.47 -2.05
CA ASP A 85 26.75 0.99 -2.06
C ASP A 85 25.57 1.65 -1.33
N VAL A 86 24.48 0.91 -1.10
CA VAL A 86 23.27 1.45 -0.44
C VAL A 86 23.29 1.05 1.03
N PRO A 87 23.45 2.01 1.97
CA PRO A 87 23.37 1.73 3.39
C PRO A 87 22.00 1.16 3.79
N ARG A 88 21.97 0.35 4.86
CA ARG A 88 20.72 -0.28 5.35
C ARG A 88 19.59 0.73 5.60
N GLU A 89 19.91 1.89 6.17
CA GLU A 89 18.93 2.95 6.42
C GLU A 89 18.28 3.41 5.11
N VAL A 90 19.09 3.71 4.09
CA VAL A 90 18.60 4.09 2.76
C VAL A 90 17.80 2.97 2.11
N ALA A 91 18.26 1.71 2.24
CA ALA A 91 17.56 0.53 1.75
C ALA A 91 16.15 0.38 2.36
N ASP A 92 15.97 0.70 3.64
CA ASP A 92 14.67 0.68 4.31
C ASP A 92 13.71 1.75 3.74
N HIS A 93 14.24 2.95 3.44
CA HIS A 93 13.47 3.98 2.76
C HIS A 93 13.09 3.58 1.33
N VAL A 94 14.01 3.01 0.55
CA VAL A 94 13.75 2.52 -0.82
C VAL A 94 12.60 1.50 -0.82
N VAL A 95 12.63 0.53 0.08
CA VAL A 95 11.59 -0.51 0.18
C VAL A 95 10.23 0.08 0.54
N ALA A 96 10.19 1.02 1.49
CA ALA A 96 8.95 1.69 1.89
C ALA A 96 8.37 2.55 0.76
N VAL A 97 9.22 3.30 0.05
CA VAL A 97 8.82 4.13 -1.11
C VAL A 97 8.30 3.25 -2.24
N LEU A 98 8.99 2.14 -2.54
CA LEU A 98 8.55 1.19 -3.57
C LEU A 98 7.18 0.59 -3.25
N SER A 99 6.97 0.12 -2.01
CA SER A 99 5.68 -0.45 -1.60
C SER A 99 4.55 0.57 -1.73
N GLU A 100 4.75 1.81 -1.29
CA GLU A 100 3.74 2.86 -1.43
C GLU A 100 3.50 3.24 -2.89
N ALA A 101 4.55 3.30 -3.73
CA ALA A 101 4.42 3.58 -5.16
C ALA A 101 3.62 2.48 -5.89
N LEU A 102 3.91 1.21 -5.61
CA LEU A 102 3.17 0.08 -6.18
C LEU A 102 1.73 0.06 -5.68
N ALA A 103 1.49 0.33 -4.39
CA ALA A 103 0.15 0.41 -3.85
C ALA A 103 -0.65 1.57 -4.47
N ASN A 104 -0.01 2.71 -4.74
CA ASN A 104 -0.64 3.81 -5.48
C ASN A 104 -0.96 3.41 -6.92
N THR A 105 -0.09 2.65 -7.57
CA THR A 105 -0.35 2.09 -8.91
C THR A 105 -1.58 1.17 -8.87
N THR A 106 -1.62 0.23 -7.92
CA THR A 106 -2.73 -0.73 -7.75
C THR A 106 -4.07 -0.04 -7.44
N ARG A 107 -4.05 0.98 -6.57
CA ARG A 107 -5.27 1.68 -6.13
C ARG A 107 -5.81 2.68 -7.16
N HIS A 108 -4.92 3.34 -7.92
CA HIS A 108 -5.29 4.56 -8.66
C HIS A 108 -5.04 4.49 -10.16
N ALA A 109 -4.12 3.64 -10.62
CA ALA A 109 -3.66 3.77 -12.00
C ALA A 109 -4.63 3.11 -13.00
N GLN A 110 -5.42 2.09 -12.62
CA GLN A 110 -5.99 1.15 -13.62
C GLN A 110 -4.93 0.74 -14.67
N ALA A 111 -3.65 0.72 -14.27
CA ALA A 111 -2.54 0.40 -15.14
C ALA A 111 -2.64 -1.07 -15.52
N ASP A 112 -2.07 -1.42 -16.67
CA ASP A 112 -1.84 -2.81 -17.07
C ASP A 112 -0.33 -3.12 -17.18
N ARG A 113 0.52 -2.15 -16.82
CA ARG A 113 1.97 -2.30 -16.80
C ARG A 113 2.60 -1.35 -15.79
N ALA A 114 3.61 -1.86 -15.08
CA ALA A 114 4.46 -1.07 -14.21
C ALA A 114 5.92 -1.49 -14.36
N GLN A 115 6.81 -0.51 -14.36
CA GLN A 115 8.25 -0.65 -14.49
C GLN A 115 8.92 -0.14 -13.21
N VAL A 116 9.78 -0.95 -12.60
CA VAL A 116 10.58 -0.55 -11.44
C VAL A 116 12.05 -0.58 -11.80
N VAL A 117 12.73 0.56 -11.70
CA VAL A 117 14.16 0.69 -11.95
C VAL A 117 14.83 1.23 -10.69
N LEU A 118 15.82 0.51 -10.18
CA LEU A 118 16.70 1.00 -9.11
C LEU A 118 18.13 1.10 -9.65
N THR A 119 18.68 2.30 -9.65
CA THR A 119 20.09 2.54 -10.00
C THR A 119 20.81 3.03 -8.75
N ALA A 120 21.89 2.36 -8.36
CA ALA A 120 22.82 2.85 -7.35
C ALA A 120 24.18 3.09 -7.99
N GLY A 121 24.67 4.33 -7.95
CA GLY A 121 25.96 4.68 -8.54
C GLY A 121 26.19 6.18 -8.53
N GLY A 122 27.44 6.60 -8.68
CA GLY A 122 27.79 8.02 -8.80
C GLY A 122 27.36 8.86 -7.58
N HIS A 123 27.40 8.28 -6.37
CA HIS A 123 27.01 8.92 -5.12
C HIS A 123 25.51 9.22 -4.98
N GLU A 124 24.65 8.50 -5.70
CA GLU A 124 23.21 8.62 -5.58
C GLU A 124 22.54 7.25 -5.76
N VAL A 125 21.40 7.05 -5.09
CA VAL A 125 20.46 5.99 -5.43
C VAL A 125 19.18 6.60 -5.98
N THR A 126 18.75 6.10 -7.13
CA THR A 126 17.53 6.52 -7.81
C THR A 126 16.58 5.33 -7.92
N LEU A 127 15.40 5.46 -7.32
CA LEU A 127 14.27 4.57 -7.55
C LEU A 127 13.29 5.25 -8.51
N THR A 128 13.05 4.63 -9.66
CA THR A 128 12.04 5.08 -10.63
C THR A 128 10.94 4.02 -10.76
N VAL A 129 9.69 4.44 -10.55
CA VAL A 129 8.50 3.63 -10.79
C VAL A 129 7.68 4.29 -11.88
N THR A 130 7.44 3.59 -12.98
CA THR A 130 6.62 4.08 -14.08
C THR A 130 5.44 3.15 -14.30
N ASP A 131 4.23 3.69 -14.26
CA ASP A 131 3.01 2.97 -14.65
C ASP A 131 2.41 3.60 -15.91
N ASN A 132 1.55 2.87 -16.60
CA ASN A 132 0.84 3.33 -17.78
C ASN A 132 -0.65 3.63 -17.53
N GLY A 133 -1.02 3.89 -16.29
CA GLY A 133 -2.41 4.11 -15.92
C GLY A 133 -2.98 5.48 -16.29
N VAL A 134 -4.08 5.84 -15.63
CA VAL A 134 -4.72 7.15 -15.79
C VAL A 134 -3.92 8.32 -15.19
N GLY A 135 -2.82 8.00 -14.49
CA GLY A 135 -1.97 8.94 -13.78
C GLY A 135 -2.53 9.33 -12.41
N ILE A 136 -1.92 10.33 -11.76
CA ILE A 136 -2.33 10.76 -10.42
C ILE A 136 -3.56 11.66 -10.51
N PRO A 137 -4.70 11.30 -9.87
CA PRO A 137 -5.93 12.09 -9.95
C PRO A 137 -5.75 13.46 -9.27
N SER A 138 -6.16 14.52 -9.95
CA SER A 138 -6.19 15.88 -9.41
C SER A 138 -7.26 15.99 -8.31
N GLY A 139 -6.85 15.82 -7.05
CA GLY A 139 -7.73 15.93 -5.88
C GLY A 139 -7.78 14.69 -4.97
N GLY A 140 -7.07 13.61 -5.32
CA GLY A 140 -6.92 12.46 -4.42
C GLY A 140 -6.09 12.80 -3.17
N ARG A 141 -6.23 11.98 -2.12
CA ARG A 141 -5.44 12.10 -0.89
C ARG A 141 -3.94 11.98 -1.23
N ARG A 142 -3.22 13.09 -1.32
CA ARG A 142 -1.77 13.14 -1.63
C ARG A 142 -0.88 12.57 -0.51
N SER A 143 -1.44 11.81 0.43
CA SER A 143 -0.70 11.26 1.57
C SER A 143 0.39 10.31 1.10
N GLY A 144 0.16 9.48 0.08
CA GLY A 144 1.18 8.57 -0.44
C GLY A 144 2.40 9.30 -1.00
N LEU A 145 2.18 10.27 -1.90
CA LEU A 145 3.25 11.09 -2.48
C LEU A 145 3.99 11.91 -1.42
N ARG A 146 3.26 12.50 -0.47
CA ARG A 146 3.85 13.26 0.63
C ARG A 146 4.73 12.36 1.52
N ASN A 147 4.25 11.17 1.90
CA ASN A 147 5.03 10.22 2.68
C ASN A 147 6.32 9.79 1.96
N MET A 148 6.29 9.67 0.62
CA MET A 148 7.48 9.35 -0.16
C MET A 148 8.48 10.53 -0.21
N ALA A 149 7.99 11.76 -0.30
CA ALA A 149 8.82 12.96 -0.23
C ALA A 149 9.44 13.16 1.16
N GLU A 150 8.64 13.01 2.23
CA GLU A 150 9.08 13.09 3.64
C GLU A 150 10.15 12.04 3.98
N ARG A 151 10.23 10.93 3.23
CA ARG A 151 11.30 9.92 3.36
C ARG A 151 12.58 10.29 2.61
N ALA A 152 12.51 11.16 1.61
CA ALA A 152 13.66 11.63 0.84
C ALA A 152 14.37 12.80 1.54
N GLU A 153 13.58 13.74 2.05
CA GLU A 153 14.04 14.98 2.69
C GLU A 153 15.13 14.79 3.77
N PRO A 154 14.97 13.89 4.77
CA PRO A 154 15.99 13.73 5.82
C PRO A 154 17.31 13.13 5.30
N LEU A 155 17.27 12.49 4.13
CA LEU A 155 18.44 11.94 3.45
C LEU A 155 19.08 12.94 2.47
N GLY A 156 18.60 14.19 2.42
CA GLY A 156 19.07 15.20 1.48
C GLY A 156 18.63 14.96 0.04
N GLY A 157 17.60 14.14 -0.16
CA GLY A 157 17.05 13.81 -1.46
C GLY A 157 15.66 14.39 -1.71
N HIS A 158 15.03 13.95 -2.79
CA HIS A 158 13.75 14.49 -3.25
C HIS A 158 12.93 13.47 -4.05
N LEU A 159 11.67 13.82 -4.27
CA LEU A 159 10.72 13.07 -5.05
C LEU A 159 10.22 13.93 -6.23
N ASP A 160 10.39 13.42 -7.45
CA ASP A 160 9.80 13.99 -8.64
C ASP A 160 8.67 13.11 -9.16
N VAL A 161 7.64 13.76 -9.66
CA VAL A 161 6.46 13.11 -10.22
C VAL A 161 6.14 13.77 -11.54
N SER A 162 6.10 12.97 -12.60
CA SER A 162 5.83 13.45 -13.95
C SER A 162 4.80 12.55 -14.64
N ARG A 163 4.14 13.10 -15.65
CA ARG A 163 3.20 12.39 -16.50
C ARG A 163 3.83 12.29 -17.89
N PRO A 164 4.19 11.09 -18.38
CA PRO A 164 4.67 10.94 -19.75
C PRO A 164 3.57 11.24 -20.77
N ASP A 165 3.96 11.63 -21.98
CA ASP A 165 3.03 11.97 -23.08
C ASP A 165 2.11 10.80 -23.47
N GLY A 166 2.51 9.56 -23.16
CA GLY A 166 1.72 8.34 -23.38
C GLY A 166 0.71 8.00 -22.28
N GLY A 167 0.57 8.84 -21.26
CA GLY A 167 -0.25 8.54 -20.07
C GLY A 167 0.55 7.91 -18.93
N GLY A 168 -0.14 7.57 -17.84
CA GLY A 168 0.48 7.01 -16.64
C GLY A 168 1.10 8.03 -15.70
N ALA A 169 1.95 7.53 -14.80
CA ALA A 169 2.77 8.35 -13.93
C ALA A 169 4.19 7.78 -13.85
N THR A 170 5.17 8.67 -13.82
CA THR A 170 6.56 8.36 -13.50
C THR A 170 6.90 9.04 -12.19
N LEU A 171 7.16 8.21 -11.18
CA LEU A 171 7.67 8.61 -9.88
C LEU A 171 9.17 8.35 -9.84
N ARG A 172 9.95 9.36 -9.45
CA ARG A 172 11.39 9.26 -9.30
C ARG A 172 11.79 9.76 -7.92
N TRP A 173 12.24 8.84 -7.08
CA TRP A 173 12.76 9.12 -5.75
C TRP A 173 14.28 9.01 -5.78
N ARG A 174 14.96 10.02 -5.26
CA ARG A 174 16.43 10.13 -5.29
C ARG A 174 16.97 10.54 -3.96
N VAL A 175 18.04 9.89 -3.53
CA VAL A 175 18.82 10.34 -2.38
C VAL A 175 20.31 10.17 -2.62
N PRO A 176 21.14 11.11 -2.14
CA PRO A 176 22.58 10.96 -2.19
C PRO A 176 23.01 9.75 -1.34
N LEU A 177 24.02 9.04 -1.84
CA LEU A 177 24.73 8.01 -1.10
C LEU A 177 26.01 8.62 -0.50
N PRO A 178 26.39 8.21 0.73
CA PRO A 178 27.66 8.63 1.28
C PRO A 178 28.81 8.20 0.36
N VAL A 179 29.83 9.05 0.26
CA VAL A 179 31.11 8.69 -0.34
C VAL A 179 31.73 7.59 0.52
N THR A 180 31.72 6.35 0.02
CA THR A 180 32.39 5.21 0.66
C THR A 180 33.91 5.33 0.51
#